data_AF-A0A0F9LV77-F1
#
_entry.id   AF-A0A0F9LV77-F1
#
_cell.length_a   1.000
_cell.length_b   1.000
_cell.length_c   1.000
_cell.angle_alpha   90.00
_cell.angle_beta   90.00
_cell.angle_gamma   90.00
#
_symmetry.space_group_name_H-M   'P 1'
#
loop_
_entity.id
_entity.type
_entity.pdbx_description
1 polymer ?
#
loop_
_entity_poly.entity_id
_entity_poly.type
_entity_poly.pdbx_seq_one_letter_code
_entity_poly.pdbx_strand_id
1 'polypeptide(L)'
;MDYKRKDWLYAKYITEELSIRGIADISGVSPVTIYNWLVKFEIPRRAKGVNHWSEEQRQYRRDWNKAHPEINRMKGRHHSEETKRKMSLARQGRKNANWKGGLTELVKGIRRSPEFHLWRKVVLERDGHTCQDCESKENVNAHHLKSLIEYPELVFDVNNGLTLCEECHKRHTSWQRLNRRRNPKSKKQVSNGH
;
A
#
# COMPACT_ATOMS: atom_id res chain seq x y z
N MET A 1 -7.56 27.73 44.65
CA MET A 1 -7.32 27.33 43.25
C MET A 1 -7.79 25.90 43.08
N ASP A 2 -9.02 25.72 42.63
CA ASP A 2 -9.74 24.44 42.71
C ASP A 2 -9.17 23.33 41.84
N TYR A 3 -8.56 23.66 40.70
CA TYR A 3 -7.92 22.70 39.79
C TYR A 3 -6.72 21.94 40.38
N LYS A 4 -6.17 22.39 41.52
CA LYS A 4 -5.10 21.69 42.25
C LYS A 4 -5.65 20.61 43.18
N ARG A 5 -6.97 20.40 43.24
CA ARG A 5 -7.61 19.33 44.00
C ARG A 5 -8.00 18.19 43.05
N LYS A 6 -7.60 16.96 43.39
CA LYS A 6 -7.74 15.78 42.52
C LYS A 6 -9.21 15.43 42.26
N ASP A 7 -10.05 15.50 43.29
CA ASP A 7 -11.50 15.30 43.25
C ASP A 7 -12.20 16.29 42.32
N TRP A 8 -11.88 17.58 42.47
CA TRP A 8 -12.47 18.64 41.64
C TRP A 8 -12.05 18.48 40.18
N LEU A 9 -10.77 18.25 39.91
CA LEU A 9 -10.27 18.09 38.55
C LEU A 9 -10.81 16.82 37.88
N TYR A 10 -10.96 15.73 38.64
CA TYR A 10 -11.60 14.50 38.17
C TYR A 10 -13.07 14.74 37.80
N ALA A 11 -13.84 15.38 38.69
CA ALA A 11 -15.25 15.68 38.44
C ALA A 11 -15.42 16.53 37.17
N LYS A 12 -14.61 17.59 37.02
CA LYS A 12 -14.68 18.47 35.84
C LYS A 12 -14.28 17.77 34.54
N TYR A 13 -13.26 16.91 34.57
CA TYR A 13 -12.69 16.31 33.35
C TYR A 13 -13.36 15.00 32.91
N ILE A 14 -13.69 14.14 33.89
CA ILE A 14 -14.27 12.80 33.67
C ILE A 14 -15.79 12.85 33.79
N THR A 15 -16.34 13.39 34.88
CA THR A 15 -17.79 13.34 35.15
C THR A 15 -18.58 14.37 34.34
N GLU A 16 -18.13 15.62 34.31
CA GLU A 16 -18.77 16.73 33.57
C GLU A 16 -18.24 16.83 32.13
N GLU A 17 -17.33 15.95 31.76
CA GLU A 17 -16.75 15.84 30.43
C GLU A 17 -16.12 17.11 29.83
N LEU A 18 -15.70 18.07 30.64
CA LEU A 18 -15.11 19.31 30.12
C LEU A 18 -13.76 19.04 29.45
N SER A 19 -13.50 19.79 28.37
CA SER A 19 -12.19 19.78 27.72
C SER A 19 -11.12 20.44 28.60
N ILE A 20 -9.85 20.07 28.39
CA ILE A 20 -8.71 20.72 29.06
C ILE A 20 -8.76 22.24 28.88
N ARG A 21 -9.22 22.72 27.71
CA ARG A 21 -9.39 24.16 27.44
C ARG A 21 -10.51 24.77 28.30
N GLY A 22 -11.68 24.14 28.35
CA GLY A 22 -12.79 24.64 29.16
C GLY A 22 -12.46 24.73 30.65
N ILE A 23 -11.75 23.73 31.19
CA ILE A 23 -11.30 23.77 32.60
C ILE A 23 -10.27 24.89 32.82
N ALA A 24 -9.39 25.11 31.84
CA ALA A 24 -8.37 26.15 31.89
C ALA A 24 -9.00 27.54 31.88
N ASP A 25 -10.03 27.77 31.06
CA ASP A 25 -10.80 29.01 31.00
C ASP A 25 -11.49 29.30 32.34
N ILE A 26 -12.18 28.30 32.94
CA ILE A 26 -12.82 28.40 34.26
C ILE A 26 -11.79 28.72 35.35
N SER A 27 -10.61 28.10 35.26
CA SER A 27 -9.56 28.22 36.27
C SER A 27 -8.66 29.44 36.07
N GLY A 28 -8.82 30.19 34.97
CA GLY A 28 -7.95 31.32 34.60
C GLY A 28 -6.49 30.93 34.40
N VAL A 29 -6.21 29.72 33.89
CA VAL A 29 -4.83 29.22 33.68
C VAL A 29 -4.64 28.72 32.25
N SER A 30 -3.39 28.37 31.89
CA SER A 30 -3.14 27.78 30.58
C SER A 30 -3.66 26.32 30.51
N PRO A 31 -4.10 25.84 29.32
CA PRO A 31 -4.45 24.43 29.12
C PRO A 31 -3.32 23.46 29.47
N VAL A 32 -2.07 23.88 29.31
CA VAL A 32 -0.88 23.09 29.70
C VAL A 32 -0.83 22.89 31.21
N THR A 33 -1.23 23.90 32.00
CA THR A 33 -1.33 23.79 33.46
C THR A 33 -2.30 22.68 33.84
N ILE A 34 -3.50 22.67 33.27
CA ILE A 34 -4.50 21.62 33.53
C ILE A 34 -4.00 20.24 33.08
N TYR A 35 -3.36 20.17 31.91
CA TYR A 35 -2.73 18.94 31.42
C TYR A 35 -1.71 18.37 32.42
N ASN A 36 -0.82 19.21 32.97
CA ASN A 36 0.19 18.78 33.92
C ASN A 36 -0.43 18.25 35.22
N TRP A 37 -1.54 18.85 35.68
CA TRP A 37 -2.25 18.36 36.87
C TRP A 37 -2.98 17.04 36.62
N LEU A 38 -3.57 16.83 35.44
CA LEU A 38 -4.13 15.52 35.07
C LEU A 38 -3.07 14.41 35.08
N VAL A 39 -1.87 14.70 34.56
CA VAL A 39 -0.73 13.77 34.61
C VAL A 39 -0.30 13.52 36.05
N LYS A 40 -0.12 14.59 36.84
CA LYS A 40 0.32 14.49 38.24
C LYS A 40 -0.65 13.69 39.12
N PHE A 41 -1.95 13.74 38.84
CA PHE A 41 -2.96 12.99 39.57
C PHE A 41 -3.28 11.62 38.98
N GLU A 42 -2.59 11.23 37.90
CA GLU A 42 -2.80 9.98 37.19
C GLU A 42 -4.26 9.81 36.72
N ILE A 43 -4.91 10.92 36.36
CA ILE A 43 -6.26 10.89 35.82
C ILE A 43 -6.17 10.42 34.36
N PRO A 44 -6.88 9.34 33.97
CA PRO A 44 -6.81 8.81 32.62
C PRO A 44 -7.28 9.85 31.61
N ARG A 45 -6.40 10.18 30.67
CA ARG A 45 -6.65 11.20 29.66
C ARG A 45 -7.35 10.58 28.46
N ARG A 46 -8.23 11.36 27.83
CA ARG A 46 -8.93 10.96 26.60
C ARG A 46 -7.91 10.52 25.54
N ALA A 47 -8.22 9.46 24.80
CA ALA A 47 -7.33 8.92 23.78
C ALA A 47 -7.03 9.97 22.70
N LYS A 48 -5.77 10.04 22.27
CA LYS A 48 -5.32 11.00 21.25
C LYS A 48 -5.92 10.62 19.91
N GLY A 49 -6.65 11.55 19.28
CA GLY A 49 -7.11 11.39 17.89
C GLY A 49 -8.44 10.65 17.71
N VAL A 50 -9.22 10.41 18.77
CA VAL A 50 -10.65 10.10 18.60
C VAL A 50 -11.34 11.36 18.09
N ASN A 51 -11.44 11.47 16.77
CA ASN A 51 -12.16 12.52 16.11
C ASN A 51 -13.65 12.19 16.23
N HIS A 52 -14.26 12.59 17.35
CA HIS A 52 -15.66 12.29 17.69
C HIS A 52 -16.64 13.21 16.92
N TRP A 53 -16.43 13.35 15.61
CA TRP A 53 -17.43 13.95 14.74
C TRP A 53 -18.60 12.98 14.65
N SER A 54 -19.80 13.42 15.03
CA SER A 54 -21.01 12.68 14.74
C SER A 54 -21.16 12.52 13.22
N GLU A 55 -21.93 11.53 12.76
CA GLU A 55 -22.14 11.36 11.32
C GLU A 55 -22.80 12.60 10.70
N GLU A 56 -23.67 13.28 11.45
CA GLU A 56 -24.25 14.57 11.07
C GLU A 56 -23.18 15.64 10.85
N GLN A 57 -22.20 15.77 11.75
CA GLN A 57 -21.14 16.76 11.60
C GLN A 57 -20.17 16.40 10.45
N ARG A 58 -19.94 15.11 10.18
CA ARG A 58 -19.18 14.67 9.00
C ARG A 58 -19.93 14.99 7.72
N GLN A 59 -21.23 14.74 7.71
CA GLN A 59 -22.10 15.02 6.57
C GLN A 59 -22.15 16.52 6.30
N TYR A 60 -22.41 17.35 7.32
CA TYR A 60 -22.32 18.81 7.22
C TYR A 60 -20.97 19.27 6.65
N ARG A 61 -19.85 18.71 7.10
CA ARG A 61 -18.52 19.08 6.59
C ARG A 61 -18.33 18.70 5.12
N ARG A 62 -18.87 17.55 4.68
CA ARG A 62 -18.86 17.14 3.27
C ARG A 62 -19.69 18.12 2.43
N ASP A 63 -20.90 18.42 2.89
CA ASP A 63 -21.84 19.31 2.20
C ASP A 63 -21.28 20.73 2.12
N TRP A 64 -20.69 21.23 3.20
CA TRP A 64 -20.03 22.53 3.25
C TRP A 64 -18.83 22.61 2.30
N ASN A 65 -17.96 21.59 2.27
CA ASN A 65 -16.83 21.54 1.33
C ASN A 65 -17.29 21.45 -0.14
N LYS A 66 -18.43 20.77 -0.40
CA LYS A 66 -19.03 20.67 -1.73
C LYS A 66 -19.65 22.00 -2.16
N ALA A 67 -20.30 22.71 -1.24
CA ALA A 67 -20.90 24.02 -1.46
C ALA A 67 -19.86 25.14 -1.60
N HIS A 68 -18.67 24.98 -1.01
CA HIS A 68 -17.60 25.99 -1.00
C HIS A 68 -16.30 25.49 -1.65
N PRO A 69 -16.32 25.07 -2.93
CA PRO A 69 -15.15 24.56 -3.60
C PRO A 69 -14.03 25.60 -3.80
N GLU A 70 -14.36 26.88 -3.78
CA GLU A 70 -13.44 28.03 -3.89
C GLU A 70 -12.45 28.13 -2.72
N ILE A 71 -12.81 27.57 -1.56
CA ILE A 71 -11.93 27.51 -0.39
C ILE A 71 -10.77 26.54 -0.63
N ASN A 72 -10.95 25.56 -1.52
CA ASN A 72 -9.89 24.66 -1.91
C ASN A 72 -8.92 25.34 -2.88
N ARG A 73 -7.83 25.88 -2.31
CA ARG A 73 -6.73 26.52 -3.05
C ARG A 73 -6.03 25.63 -4.08
N MET A 74 -6.28 24.32 -4.07
CA MET A 74 -5.73 23.36 -5.03
C MET A 74 -6.69 23.04 -6.19
N LYS A 75 -7.96 23.44 -6.10
CA LYS A 75 -8.94 23.16 -7.17
C LYS A 75 -8.51 23.87 -8.46
N GLY A 76 -8.46 23.12 -9.55
CA GLY A 76 -8.06 23.62 -10.88
C GLY A 76 -6.56 23.92 -11.05
N ARG A 77 -5.74 23.69 -10.01
CA ARG A 77 -4.28 23.80 -10.15
C ARG A 77 -3.71 22.54 -10.78
N HIS A 78 -3.01 22.71 -11.88
CA HIS A 78 -2.24 21.65 -12.51
C HIS A 78 -0.74 21.97 -12.42
N HIS A 79 0.08 20.95 -12.19
CA HIS A 79 1.52 21.10 -12.33
C HIS A 79 1.87 21.48 -13.77
N SER A 80 2.86 22.35 -13.96
CA SER A 80 3.40 22.65 -15.29
C SER A 80 3.96 21.38 -15.93
N GLU A 81 3.99 21.32 -17.26
CA GLU A 81 4.58 20.20 -17.99
C GLU A 81 6.04 19.94 -17.58
N GLU A 82 6.79 21.02 -17.33
CA GLU A 82 8.15 20.93 -16.80
C GLU A 82 8.19 20.25 -15.41
N THR A 83 7.29 20.63 -14.51
CA THR A 83 7.19 20.03 -13.17
C THR A 83 6.80 18.55 -13.27
N LYS A 84 5.81 18.22 -14.11
CA LYS A 84 5.42 16.83 -14.39
C LYS A 84 6.62 16.02 -14.91
N ARG A 85 7.39 16.60 -15.83
CA ARG A 85 8.61 15.97 -16.37
C ARG A 85 9.66 15.74 -15.28
N LYS A 86 9.95 16.75 -14.46
CA LYS A 86 10.89 16.63 -13.32
C LYS A 86 10.47 15.55 -12.33
N MET A 87 9.19 15.51 -11.96
CA MET A 87 8.62 14.48 -11.09
C MET A 87 8.72 13.08 -11.71
N SER A 88 8.45 12.95 -13.01
CA SER A 88 8.58 11.71 -13.75
C SER A 88 10.04 11.20 -13.75
N LEU A 89 10.99 12.07 -14.13
CA LEU A 89 12.42 11.74 -14.16
C LEU A 89 12.96 11.36 -12.78
N ALA A 90 12.50 12.01 -11.71
CA ALA A 90 12.89 11.68 -10.34
C ALA A 90 12.39 10.28 -9.92
N ARG A 91 11.32 9.77 -10.52
CA ARG A 91 10.72 8.46 -10.24
C ARG A 91 11.20 7.35 -11.17
N GLN A 92 12.16 7.61 -12.05
CA GLN A 92 12.67 6.65 -13.02
C GLN A 92 14.00 6.02 -12.58
N GLY A 93 14.24 4.80 -13.08
CA GLY A 93 15.50 4.09 -12.92
C GLY A 93 15.94 3.99 -11.45
N ARG A 94 17.24 4.16 -11.21
CA ARG A 94 17.87 3.97 -9.89
C ARG A 94 17.34 4.87 -8.78
N LYS A 95 16.67 5.98 -9.12
CA LYS A 95 16.10 6.92 -8.15
C LYS A 95 14.78 6.42 -7.56
N ASN A 96 14.14 5.44 -8.20
CA ASN A 96 12.93 4.83 -7.67
C ASN A 96 13.29 3.75 -6.65
N ALA A 97 12.74 3.84 -5.43
CA ALA A 97 12.94 2.82 -4.40
C ALA A 97 12.47 1.41 -4.81
N ASN A 98 11.55 1.32 -5.77
CA ASN A 98 11.09 0.05 -6.34
C ASN A 98 11.94 -0.46 -7.52
N TRP A 99 13.04 0.21 -7.88
CA TRP A 99 13.90 -0.20 -8.98
C TRP A 99 14.65 -1.47 -8.65
N LYS A 100 14.51 -2.48 -9.52
CA LYS A 100 15.10 -3.82 -9.36
C LYS A 100 16.24 -4.04 -10.35
N GLY A 101 17.16 -3.09 -10.50
CA GLY A 101 18.37 -3.30 -11.31
C GLY A 101 18.14 -3.41 -12.84
N GLY A 102 17.08 -2.81 -13.38
CA GLY A 102 16.80 -2.89 -14.83
C GLY A 102 16.14 -4.19 -15.30
N LEU A 103 15.74 -5.04 -14.36
CA LEU A 103 15.11 -6.34 -14.61
C LEU A 103 13.92 -6.31 -15.58
N THR A 104 13.17 -5.21 -15.62
CA THR A 104 12.07 -5.02 -16.55
C THR A 104 12.53 -5.12 -18.01
N GLU A 105 13.66 -4.51 -18.37
CA GLU A 105 14.14 -4.54 -19.75
C GLU A 105 14.68 -5.93 -20.11
N LEU A 106 15.35 -6.62 -19.18
CA LEU A 106 15.75 -8.02 -19.35
C LEU A 106 14.54 -8.93 -19.62
N VAL A 107 13.51 -8.85 -18.76
CA VAL A 107 12.28 -9.67 -18.89
C VAL A 107 11.56 -9.36 -20.21
N LYS A 108 11.50 -8.07 -20.61
CA LYS A 108 10.92 -7.68 -21.90
C LYS A 108 11.71 -8.22 -23.08
N GLY A 109 13.04 -8.18 -23.02
CA GLY A 109 13.93 -8.72 -24.05
C GLY A 109 13.67 -10.21 -24.25
N ILE A 110 13.68 -10.98 -23.16
CA ILE A 110 13.37 -12.42 -23.17
C ILE A 110 11.99 -12.67 -23.78
N ARG A 111 10.94 -11.96 -23.33
CA ARG A 111 9.57 -12.17 -23.83
C ARG A 111 9.36 -11.82 -25.30
N ARG A 112 10.24 -11.00 -25.88
CA ARG A 112 10.23 -10.63 -27.30
C ARG A 112 11.10 -11.55 -28.14
N SER A 113 11.88 -12.43 -27.52
CA SER A 113 12.85 -13.26 -28.22
C SER A 113 12.14 -14.37 -29.01
N PRO A 114 12.72 -14.81 -30.14
CA PRO A 114 12.20 -15.96 -30.90
C PRO A 114 12.08 -17.23 -30.05
N GLU A 115 13.02 -17.48 -29.15
CA GLU A 115 13.06 -18.64 -28.26
C GLU A 115 11.87 -18.64 -27.30
N PHE A 116 11.47 -17.48 -26.78
CA PHE A 116 10.28 -17.35 -25.94
C PHE A 116 9.01 -17.66 -26.73
N HIS A 117 8.90 -17.17 -27.96
CA HIS A 117 7.74 -17.47 -28.81
C HIS A 117 7.66 -18.95 -29.15
N LEU A 118 8.80 -19.60 -29.43
CA LEU A 118 8.88 -21.04 -29.68
C LEU A 118 8.50 -21.83 -28.42
N TRP A 119 9.09 -21.50 -27.27
CA TRP A 119 8.76 -22.12 -25.99
C TRP A 119 7.26 -21.99 -25.67
N ARG A 120 6.69 -20.78 -25.83
CA ARG A 120 5.26 -20.56 -25.62
C ARG A 120 4.42 -21.43 -26.55
N LYS A 121 4.78 -21.50 -27.82
CA LYS A 121 4.09 -22.33 -28.82
C LYS A 121 4.11 -23.81 -28.41
N VAL A 122 5.28 -24.35 -28.09
CA VAL A 122 5.45 -25.75 -27.69
C VAL A 122 4.66 -26.10 -26.43
N VAL A 123 4.65 -25.22 -25.41
CA VAL A 123 3.87 -25.42 -24.18
C VAL A 123 2.37 -25.46 -24.48
N LEU A 124 1.86 -24.52 -25.29
CA LEU A 124 0.45 -24.46 -25.65
C LEU A 124 0.03 -25.65 -26.53
N GLU A 125 0.87 -26.05 -27.48
CA GLU A 125 0.61 -27.21 -28.35
C GLU A 125 0.60 -28.52 -27.57
N ARG A 126 1.57 -28.73 -26.65
CA ARG A 126 1.60 -29.88 -25.74
C ARG A 126 0.30 -30.01 -24.93
N ASP A 127 -0.19 -28.89 -24.42
CA ASP A 127 -1.35 -28.82 -23.55
C ASP A 127 -2.68 -28.71 -24.33
N GLY A 128 -2.65 -28.84 -25.67
CA GLY A 128 -3.84 -28.78 -26.52
C GLY A 128 -4.61 -27.44 -26.40
N HIS A 129 -3.89 -26.34 -26.16
CA HIS A 129 -4.44 -25.01 -25.91
C HIS A 129 -5.50 -24.99 -24.80
N THR A 130 -5.34 -25.84 -23.79
CA THR A 130 -6.31 -26.05 -22.72
C THR A 130 -5.66 -25.76 -21.36
N CYS A 131 -6.34 -25.00 -20.51
CA CYS A 131 -5.89 -24.69 -19.16
C CYS A 131 -5.72 -25.98 -18.36
N GLN A 132 -4.54 -26.20 -17.79
CA GLN A 132 -4.21 -27.41 -17.05
C GLN A 132 -4.71 -27.39 -15.59
N ASP A 133 -5.43 -26.35 -15.18
CA ASP A 133 -6.00 -26.21 -13.83
C ASP A 133 -7.53 -26.26 -13.84
N CYS A 134 -8.18 -25.73 -14.89
CA CYS A 134 -9.65 -25.69 -14.99
C CYS A 134 -10.22 -26.10 -16.35
N GLU A 135 -9.40 -26.62 -17.26
CA GLU A 135 -9.80 -27.11 -18.59
C GLU A 135 -10.39 -26.07 -19.56
N SER A 136 -10.41 -24.79 -19.17
CA SER A 136 -10.84 -23.70 -20.05
C SER A 136 -9.90 -23.55 -21.26
N LYS A 137 -10.48 -23.34 -22.45
CA LYS A 137 -9.75 -23.00 -23.69
C LYS A 137 -9.69 -21.50 -23.95
N GLU A 138 -10.39 -20.71 -23.13
CA GLU A 138 -10.50 -19.25 -23.31
C GLU A 138 -9.29 -18.53 -22.70
N ASN A 139 -8.72 -17.59 -23.45
CA ASN A 139 -7.65 -16.69 -23.00
C ASN A 139 -6.46 -17.40 -22.30
N VAL A 140 -6.03 -18.54 -22.85
CA VAL A 140 -4.93 -19.33 -22.30
C VAL A 140 -3.55 -18.76 -22.64
N ASN A 141 -2.63 -18.92 -21.69
CA ASN A 141 -1.25 -18.45 -21.81
C ASN A 141 -0.27 -19.44 -21.15
N ALA A 142 0.97 -19.46 -21.63
CA ALA A 142 2.05 -20.23 -21.00
C ALA A 142 2.54 -19.53 -19.72
N HIS A 143 2.33 -20.18 -18.58
CA HIS A 143 2.79 -19.78 -17.26
C HIS A 143 4.13 -20.44 -16.93
N HIS A 144 5.08 -19.67 -16.38
CA HIS A 144 6.30 -20.22 -15.81
C HIS A 144 6.06 -20.76 -14.40
N LEU A 145 6.33 -22.04 -14.14
CA LEU A 145 6.24 -22.65 -12.80
C LEU A 145 7.30 -22.07 -11.85
N LYS A 146 8.53 -21.91 -12.35
CA LYS A 146 9.66 -21.25 -11.68
C LYS A 146 9.97 -19.93 -12.37
N SER A 147 10.16 -18.88 -11.56
CA SER A 147 10.36 -17.51 -12.06
C SER A 147 11.55 -17.40 -13.01
N LEU A 148 11.35 -16.72 -14.14
CA LEU A 148 12.42 -16.41 -15.10
C LEU A 148 13.61 -15.64 -14.49
N ILE A 149 13.39 -14.96 -13.37
CA ILE A 149 14.40 -14.11 -12.71
C ILE A 149 15.28 -14.97 -11.80
N GLU A 150 14.66 -15.91 -11.08
CA GLU A 150 15.35 -16.74 -10.10
C GLU A 150 15.99 -17.97 -10.72
N TYR A 151 15.45 -18.42 -11.85
CA TYR A 151 15.89 -19.62 -12.56
C TYR A 151 16.04 -19.32 -14.06
N PRO A 152 16.99 -18.44 -14.45
CA PRO A 152 17.22 -18.05 -15.85
C PRO A 152 17.52 -19.26 -16.76
N GLU A 153 18.11 -20.32 -16.20
CA GLU A 153 18.40 -21.58 -16.90
C GLU A 153 17.15 -22.38 -17.28
N LEU A 154 16.01 -22.13 -16.63
CA LEU A 154 14.75 -22.85 -16.88
C LEU A 154 13.75 -22.06 -17.73
N VAL A 155 14.14 -20.90 -18.24
CA VAL A 155 13.21 -19.98 -18.95
C VAL A 155 12.58 -20.63 -20.18
N PHE A 156 13.35 -21.45 -20.88
CA PHE A 156 12.92 -22.15 -22.10
C PHE A 156 12.75 -23.66 -21.90
N ASP A 157 12.81 -24.15 -20.66
CA ASP A 157 12.45 -25.53 -20.35
C ASP A 157 10.93 -25.69 -20.49
N VAL A 158 10.51 -26.59 -21.38
CA VAL A 158 9.10 -26.89 -21.64
C VAL A 158 8.43 -27.44 -20.37
N ASN A 159 9.16 -28.17 -19.52
CA ASN A 159 8.65 -28.69 -18.25
C ASN A 159 8.47 -27.58 -17.19
N ASN A 160 9.09 -26.42 -17.40
CA ASN A 160 8.87 -25.24 -16.58
C ASN A 160 7.68 -24.39 -17.08
N GLY A 161 6.98 -24.83 -18.13
CA GLY A 161 5.79 -24.20 -18.68
C GLY A 161 4.50 -24.95 -18.37
N LEU A 162 3.45 -24.20 -18.04
CA LEU A 162 2.09 -24.71 -17.81
C LEU A 162 1.06 -23.82 -18.52
N THR A 163 0.18 -24.39 -19.33
CA THR A 163 -0.90 -23.62 -19.96
C THR A 163 -2.00 -23.29 -18.95
N LEU A 164 -2.28 -22.02 -18.74
CA LEU A 164 -3.31 -21.53 -17.81
C LEU A 164 -4.19 -20.46 -18.47
N CYS A 165 -5.50 -20.47 -18.19
CA CYS A 165 -6.37 -19.33 -18.50
C CYS A 165 -6.03 -18.13 -17.61
N GLU A 166 -6.49 -16.94 -17.99
CA GLU A 166 -6.16 -15.69 -17.28
C GLU A 166 -6.49 -15.74 -15.77
N GLU A 167 -7.64 -16.31 -15.39
CA GLU A 167 -8.06 -16.43 -14.00
C GLU A 167 -7.13 -17.34 -13.19
N CYS A 168 -6.84 -18.53 -13.72
CA CYS A 168 -5.90 -19.47 -13.09
C CYS A 168 -4.50 -18.88 -13.04
N HIS A 169 -4.06 -18.18 -14.08
CA HIS A 169 -2.76 -17.50 -14.11
C HIS A 169 -2.62 -16.45 -12.98
N LYS A 170 -3.68 -15.67 -12.70
CA LYS A 170 -3.71 -14.72 -11.57
C LYS A 170 -3.64 -15.45 -10.21
N ARG A 171 -4.31 -16.60 -10.08
CA ARG A 171 -4.29 -17.42 -8.86
C ARG A 171 -2.91 -18.04 -8.60
N HIS A 172 -2.30 -18.66 -9.60
CA HIS A 172 -0.95 -19.26 -9.51
C HIS A 172 0.12 -18.21 -9.20
N THR A 173 0.08 -17.04 -9.86
CA THR A 173 1.00 -15.93 -9.54
C THR A 173 0.79 -15.38 -8.12
N SER A 174 -0.45 -15.36 -7.62
CA SER A 174 -0.75 -14.96 -6.25
C SER A 174 -0.25 -15.97 -5.23
N TRP A 175 -0.43 -17.28 -5.48
CA TRP A 175 0.06 -18.35 -4.62
C TRP A 175 1.59 -18.37 -4.54
N GLN A 176 2.28 -18.25 -5.67
CA GLN A 176 3.75 -18.12 -5.72
C GLN A 176 4.24 -16.93 -4.87
N ARG A 177 3.51 -15.79 -4.88
CA ARG A 177 3.83 -14.63 -4.05
C ARG A 177 3.59 -14.86 -2.56
N LEU A 178 2.50 -15.52 -2.18
CA LEU A 178 2.19 -15.86 -0.79
C LEU A 178 3.22 -16.82 -0.20
N ASN A 179 3.61 -17.84 -0.95
CA ASN A 179 4.63 -18.79 -0.50
C ASN A 179 6.01 -18.16 -0.34
N ARG A 180 6.39 -17.23 -1.22
CA ARG A 180 7.62 -16.42 -1.06
C ARG A 180 7.64 -15.58 0.22
N ARG A 181 6.50 -15.09 0.69
CA ARG A 181 6.40 -14.36 1.96
C ARG A 181 6.53 -15.30 3.17
N ARG A 182 5.99 -16.52 3.06
CA ARG A 182 6.02 -17.53 4.11
C ARG A 182 7.39 -18.22 4.26
N ASN A 183 8.18 -18.33 3.18
CA ASN A 183 9.49 -18.96 3.22
C ASN A 183 10.60 -18.06 2.61
N PRO A 184 11.22 -17.16 3.40
CA PRO A 184 12.22 -16.22 2.91
C PRO A 184 13.56 -16.86 2.51
N LYS A 185 13.79 -18.15 2.81
CA LYS A 185 15.01 -18.89 2.45
C LYS A 185 15.09 -19.28 0.96
N SER A 186 14.03 -19.08 0.16
CA SER A 186 14.07 -19.33 -1.29
C SER A 186 14.82 -18.25 -2.08
N LYS A 187 15.21 -17.14 -1.45
CA LYS A 187 16.07 -16.11 -2.02
C LYS A 187 17.53 -16.60 -2.02
N LYS A 188 17.88 -17.60 -2.84
CA LYS A 188 19.31 -17.89 -3.04
C LYS A 188 19.99 -16.66 -3.66
N GLN A 189 21.12 -16.32 -3.07
CA GLN A 189 21.93 -15.15 -3.35
C GLN A 189 22.27 -15.09 -4.84
N VAL A 190 21.93 -13.98 -5.49
CA VAL A 190 22.56 -13.62 -6.76
C VAL A 190 23.99 -13.24 -6.40
N SER A 191 24.90 -14.22 -6.52
CA SER A 191 26.33 -13.96 -6.53
C SER A 191 26.62 -13.06 -7.73
N ASN A 192 27.00 -11.81 -7.45
CA ASN A 192 27.63 -10.94 -8.45
C ASN A 192 28.93 -11.63 -8.87
N GLY A 193 28.93 -12.23 -10.06
CA GLY A 193 30.10 -12.79 -10.69
C GLY A 193 30.64 -11.83 -11.74
N HIS A 194 31.82 -11.29 -11.42
CA HIS A 194 32.87 -10.70 -12.27
C HIS A 194 32.51 -9.50 -13.15
#